data_AF-A0A969QVF6-F1
#
_entry.id   AF-A0A969QVF6-F1
#
_cell.length_a   1.000
_cell.length_b   1.000
_cell.length_c   1.000
_cell.angle_alpha   90.00
_cell.angle_beta   90.00
_cell.angle_gamma   90.00
#
_symmetry.space_group_name_H-M   'P 1'
#
loop_
_entity.id
_entity.type
_entity.pdbx_description
1 polymer ?
#
loop_
_entity_poly.entity_id
_entity_poly.type
_entity_poly.pdbx_seq_one_letter_code
_entity_poly.pdbx_strand_id
1 'polypeptide(L)'
;MEFDPAGRFMQQIQQHYERASTALLTMMLSHFQLKGWLESCKNFFLLHQGDYLTNFLDCADSELDKEVSKASMSLLRGQLEMAVKTSSLAHDTHSDKLQFVLDPNSFTDLHSVCPLPIFLSP
;
A
#
# COMPACT_ATOMS: atom_id res chain seq x y z
N MET A 1 33.78 17.22 29.01
CA MET A 1 32.83 16.21 28.48
C MET A 1 32.80 15.10 29.51
N GLU A 2 31.84 15.15 30.42
CA GLU A 2 31.78 14.25 31.57
C GLU A 2 31.28 12.89 31.07
N PHE A 3 32.20 11.94 30.94
CA PHE A 3 31.91 10.61 30.46
C PHE A 3 31.31 9.82 31.64
N ASP A 4 30.00 9.63 31.64
CA ASP A 4 29.29 8.91 32.70
C ASP A 4 29.68 7.42 32.69
N PRO A 5 30.51 6.96 33.64
CA PRO A 5 31.06 5.60 33.63
C PRO A 5 30.01 4.55 34.02
N ALA A 6 28.86 4.98 34.56
CA ALA A 6 27.76 4.11 34.95
C ALA A 6 26.75 3.87 33.82
N GLY A 7 26.94 4.50 32.64
CA GLY A 7 26.09 4.30 31.47
C GLY A 7 24.64 4.78 31.66
N ARG A 8 24.35 5.65 32.64
CA ARG A 8 22.97 6.04 32.98
C ARG A 8 22.31 6.82 31.85
N PHE A 9 23.06 7.68 31.16
CA PHE A 9 22.55 8.36 29.95
C PHE A 9 22.13 7.38 28.86
N MET A 10 22.92 6.33 28.63
CA MET A 10 22.61 5.30 27.63
C MET A 10 21.37 4.50 28.03
N GLN A 11 21.23 4.17 29.32
CA GLN A 11 20.01 3.52 29.84
C GLN A 11 18.77 4.41 29.72
N GLN A 12 18.88 5.70 30.00
CA GLN A 12 17.76 6.64 29.83
C GLN A 12 17.38 6.78 28.36
N ILE A 13 18.36 6.94 27.47
CA ILE A 13 18.11 7.00 26.02
C ILE A 13 17.42 5.72 25.55
N GLN A 14 17.92 4.55 25.95
CA GLN A 14 17.32 3.27 25.60
C GLN A 14 15.89 3.15 26.14
N GLN A 15 15.65 3.54 27.39
CA GLN A 15 14.32 3.50 28.00
C GLN A 15 13.34 4.44 27.28
N HIS A 16 13.77 5.65 26.92
CA HIS A 16 12.93 6.59 26.18
C HIS A 16 12.68 6.11 24.74
N TYR A 17 13.69 5.52 24.10
CA TYR A 17 13.57 4.93 22.77
C TYR A 17 12.58 3.75 22.75
N GLU A 18 12.71 2.81 23.70
CA GLU A 18 11.80 1.67 23.83
C GLU A 18 10.37 2.14 24.11
N ARG A 19 10.21 3.14 24.98
CA ARG A 19 8.89 3.71 25.29
C ARG A 19 8.27 4.42 24.09
N ALA A 20 9.04 5.21 23.34
CA ALA A 20 8.57 5.89 22.14
C ALA A 20 8.22 4.89 21.03
N SER A 21 9.09 3.90 20.80
CA SER A 21 8.88 2.86 19.79
C SER A 21 7.66 2.00 20.10
N THR A 22 7.50 1.58 21.36
CA THR A 22 6.34 0.82 21.80
C THR A 22 5.07 1.65 21.68
N ALA A 23 5.08 2.92 22.11
CA ALA A 23 3.94 3.80 21.99
C ALA A 23 3.54 4.02 20.52
N LEU A 24 4.50 4.24 19.62
CA LEU A 24 4.27 4.38 18.19
C LEU A 24 3.67 3.09 17.61
N LEU A 25 4.27 1.93 17.91
CA LEU A 25 3.80 0.65 17.38
C LEU A 25 2.40 0.32 17.89
N THR A 26 2.13 0.55 19.17
CA THR A 26 0.78 0.42 19.74
C THR A 26 -0.19 1.39 19.06
N MET A 27 0.22 2.62 18.79
CA MET A 27 -0.61 3.59 18.08
C MET A 27 -0.90 3.13 16.64
N MET A 28 0.10 2.64 15.90
CA MET A 28 -0.07 2.13 14.53
C MET A 28 -0.95 0.88 14.47
N LEU A 29 -0.78 -0.06 15.40
CA LEU A 29 -1.57 -1.29 15.43
C LEU A 29 -3.02 -1.03 15.84
N SER A 30 -3.23 -0.17 16.84
CA SER A 30 -4.55 0.06 17.43
C SER A 30 -5.34 1.15 16.68
N HIS A 31 -4.73 2.33 16.45
CA HIS A 31 -5.44 3.47 15.86
C HIS A 31 -5.46 3.43 14.33
N PHE A 32 -4.36 3.01 13.69
CA PHE A 32 -4.30 2.95 12.22
C PHE A 32 -4.76 1.60 11.66
N GLN A 33 -5.16 0.66 12.52
CA GLN A 33 -5.64 -0.67 12.13
C GLN A 33 -4.69 -1.36 11.15
N LEU A 34 -3.38 -1.27 11.36
CA LEU A 34 -2.37 -1.79 10.43
C LEU A 34 -2.61 -3.27 10.03
N LYS A 35 -3.14 -4.07 10.96
CA LYS A 35 -3.53 -5.46 10.67
C LYS A 35 -4.63 -5.56 9.60
N GLY A 36 -5.64 -4.69 9.65
CA GLY A 36 -6.70 -4.61 8.64
C GLY A 36 -6.14 -4.23 7.27
N TRP A 37 -5.24 -3.24 7.23
CA TRP A 37 -4.53 -2.88 5.99
C TRP A 37 -3.72 -4.04 5.41
N LEU A 38 -2.98 -4.77 6.25
CA LEU A 38 -2.21 -5.94 5.82
C LEU A 38 -3.13 -7.06 5.28
N GLU A 39 -4.29 -7.26 5.91
CA GLU A 39 -5.28 -8.23 5.46
C GLU A 39 -5.88 -7.84 4.11
N SER A 40 -6.27 -6.58 3.93
CA SER A 40 -6.72 -6.07 2.63
C SER A 40 -5.61 -6.15 1.57
N CYS A 41 -4.35 -5.82 1.93
CA CYS A 41 -3.22 -5.98 1.02
C CYS A 41 -3.05 -7.45 0.58
N LYS A 42 -3.22 -8.40 1.50
CA LYS A 42 -3.21 -9.83 1.17
C LYS A 42 -4.36 -10.21 0.24
N ASN A 43 -5.55 -9.68 0.48
CA ASN A 43 -6.73 -10.00 -0.31
C ASN A 43 -6.65 -9.45 -1.74
N PHE A 44 -6.24 -8.18 -1.90
CA PHE A 44 -6.15 -7.52 -3.19
C PHE A 44 -4.85 -7.84 -3.94
N PHE A 45 -3.68 -7.66 -3.33
CA PHE A 45 -2.39 -7.80 -4.04
C PHE A 45 -1.85 -9.22 -4.06
N LEU A 46 -2.06 -10.01 -3.00
CA LEU A 46 -1.68 -11.43 -2.99
C LEU A 46 -2.81 -12.35 -3.48
N LEU A 47 -3.90 -11.78 -4.00
CA LEU A 47 -5.01 -12.50 -4.63
C LEU A 47 -5.62 -13.61 -3.77
N HIS A 48 -5.65 -13.43 -2.44
CA HIS A 48 -6.24 -14.42 -1.54
C HIS A 48 -7.74 -14.63 -1.79
N GLN A 49 -8.45 -13.56 -2.20
CA GLN A 49 -9.82 -13.61 -2.71
C GLN A 49 -9.83 -12.92 -4.08
N GLY A 50 -9.27 -13.60 -5.08
CA GLY A 50 -9.04 -13.05 -6.43
C GLY A 50 -10.25 -13.10 -7.36
N ASP A 51 -11.46 -13.41 -6.88
CA ASP A 51 -12.69 -13.46 -7.67
C ASP A 51 -13.04 -12.09 -8.30
N TYR A 52 -12.72 -11.00 -7.60
CA TYR A 52 -12.84 -9.64 -8.14
C TYR A 52 -11.97 -9.43 -9.38
N LEU A 53 -10.77 -10.02 -9.42
CA LEU A 53 -9.83 -9.80 -10.52
C LEU A 53 -10.31 -10.50 -11.78
N THR A 54 -10.81 -11.72 -11.68
CA THR A 54 -11.41 -12.43 -12.81
C THR A 54 -12.58 -11.65 -13.40
N ASN A 55 -13.52 -11.20 -12.54
CA ASN A 55 -14.66 -10.40 -12.98
C ASN A 55 -14.24 -9.05 -13.61
N PHE A 56 -13.22 -8.41 -13.03
CA PHE A 56 -12.64 -7.19 -13.61
C PHE A 56 -12.05 -7.46 -14.98
N LEU A 57 -11.22 -8.50 -15.14
CA LEU A 57 -10.56 -8.81 -16.41
C LEU A 57 -11.57 -9.19 -17.50
N ASP A 58 -12.60 -9.96 -17.17
CA ASP A 58 -13.68 -10.30 -18.12
C ASP A 58 -14.42 -9.05 -18.62
N CYS A 59 -14.65 -8.07 -17.74
CA CYS A 59 -15.31 -6.80 -18.09
C CYS A 59 -14.36 -5.83 -18.82
N ALA A 60 -13.09 -5.84 -18.45
CA ALA A 60 -12.06 -4.92 -18.94
C ALA A 60 -11.40 -5.39 -20.23
N ASP A 61 -11.61 -6.64 -20.66
CA ASP A 61 -11.00 -7.24 -21.86
C ASP A 61 -11.11 -6.32 -23.09
N SER A 62 -12.30 -5.81 -23.37
CA SER A 62 -12.56 -4.88 -24.49
C SER A 62 -11.85 -3.52 -24.38
N GLU A 63 -11.49 -3.10 -23.17
CA GLU A 63 -10.80 -1.83 -22.91
C GLU A 63 -9.28 -2.02 -22.83
N LEU A 64 -8.82 -3.18 -22.35
CA LEU A 64 -7.42 -3.59 -22.28
C LEU A 64 -6.85 -4.00 -23.65
N ASP A 65 -7.69 -4.44 -24.59
CA ASP A 65 -7.30 -4.71 -25.98
C ASP A 65 -6.95 -3.42 -26.76
N LYS A 66 -7.37 -2.26 -26.24
CA LYS A 66 -7.03 -0.95 -26.84
C LYS A 66 -5.61 -0.54 -26.45
N GLU A 67 -4.97 0.25 -27.32
CA GLU A 67 -3.71 0.92 -26.96
C GLU A 67 -3.88 1.77 -25.70
N VAL A 68 -2.83 1.84 -24.87
CA VAL A 68 -2.83 2.59 -23.59
C VAL A 68 -3.27 4.05 -23.76
N SER A 69 -3.00 4.66 -24.93
CA SER A 69 -3.43 6.03 -25.25
C SER A 69 -4.93 6.18 -25.57
N LYS A 70 -5.60 5.08 -25.96
CA LYS A 70 -7.03 5.04 -26.32
C LYS A 70 -7.89 4.44 -25.21
N ALA A 71 -7.29 3.74 -24.25
CA ALA A 71 -7.96 3.17 -23.11
C ALA A 71 -8.47 4.26 -22.15
N SER A 72 -9.73 4.16 -21.75
CA SER A 72 -10.36 5.06 -20.80
C SER A 72 -10.07 4.64 -19.36
N MET A 73 -9.16 5.36 -18.71
CA MET A 73 -8.86 5.18 -17.29
C MET A 73 -10.10 5.29 -16.40
N SER A 74 -11.06 6.16 -16.75
CA SER A 74 -12.30 6.32 -16.01
C SER A 74 -13.20 5.08 -16.09
N LEU A 75 -13.23 4.44 -17.27
CA LEU A 75 -14.02 3.22 -17.46
C LEU A 75 -13.40 2.04 -16.70
N LEU A 76 -12.08 1.86 -16.80
CA LEU A 76 -11.35 0.79 -16.09
C LEU A 76 -11.47 0.93 -14.58
N ARG A 77 -11.39 2.15 -14.05
CA ARG A 77 -11.64 2.41 -12.62
C ARG A 77 -13.06 2.06 -12.22
N GLY A 78 -14.06 2.46 -13.00
CA GLY A 78 -15.47 2.12 -12.73
C GLY A 78 -15.73 0.61 -12.78
N GLN A 79 -15.13 -0.10 -13.75
CA GLN A 79 -15.21 -1.55 -13.85
C GLN A 79 -14.57 -2.24 -12.64
N LEU A 80 -13.41 -1.77 -12.18
CA LEU A 80 -12.75 -2.28 -10.99
C LEU A 80 -13.61 -2.08 -9.74
N GLU A 81 -14.14 -0.87 -9.53
CA GLU A 81 -15.02 -0.58 -8.39
C GLU A 81 -16.25 -1.50 -8.37
N MET A 82 -16.88 -1.72 -9.53
CA MET A 82 -18.04 -2.61 -9.65
C MET A 82 -17.68 -4.07 -9.42
N ALA A 83 -16.51 -4.52 -9.91
CA ALA A 83 -16.03 -5.87 -9.72
C ALA A 83 -15.77 -6.16 -8.24
N VAL A 84 -15.12 -5.23 -7.52
CA VAL A 84 -14.87 -5.36 -6.08
C VAL A 84 -16.18 -5.39 -5.29
N LYS A 85 -17.14 -4.51 -5.59
CA LYS A 85 -18.46 -4.47 -4.91
C LYS A 85 -19.33 -5.71 -5.12
N THR A 86 -19.09 -6.46 -6.19
CA THR A 86 -19.85 -7.68 -6.53
C THR A 86 -19.15 -8.95 -6.03
N SER A 87 -17.88 -8.84 -5.66
CA SER A 87 -17.04 -9.95 -5.21
C SER A 87 -17.16 -10.26 -3.72
N SER A 88 -16.46 -11.30 -3.29
CA SER A 88 -16.29 -11.68 -1.88
C SER A 88 -15.66 -10.56 -1.01
N LEU A 89 -15.02 -9.58 -1.65
CA LEU A 89 -14.39 -8.42 -1.02
C LEU A 89 -15.31 -7.19 -0.89
N ALA A 90 -16.60 -7.32 -1.20
CA ALA A 90 -17.58 -6.23 -1.07
C ALA A 90 -17.66 -5.61 0.33
N HIS A 91 -17.26 -6.36 1.36
CA HIS A 91 -17.27 -5.92 2.76
C HIS A 91 -15.90 -5.47 3.29
N ASP A 92 -14.85 -5.45 2.45
CA ASP A 92 -13.52 -5.02 2.87
C ASP A 92 -13.49 -3.50 3.10
N THR A 93 -13.03 -3.09 4.30
CA THR A 93 -13.04 -1.70 4.76
C THR A 93 -12.07 -0.79 4.00
N HIS A 94 -11.07 -1.37 3.32
CA HIS A 94 -10.03 -0.62 2.61
C HIS A 94 -10.16 -0.74 1.09
N SER A 95 -11.23 -1.35 0.60
CA SER A 95 -11.54 -1.48 -0.84
C SER A 95 -11.57 -0.14 -1.59
N ASP A 96 -12.07 0.94 -0.96
CA ASP A 96 -12.12 2.29 -1.52
C ASP A 96 -10.73 2.91 -1.82
N LYS A 97 -9.66 2.30 -1.30
CA LYS A 97 -8.28 2.75 -1.52
C LYS A 97 -7.64 2.11 -2.73
N LEU A 98 -8.27 1.08 -3.29
CA LEU A 98 -7.80 0.41 -4.49
C LEU A 98 -8.00 1.34 -5.69
N GLN A 99 -6.95 1.53 -6.48
CA GLN A 99 -7.00 2.35 -7.69
C GLN A 99 -6.32 1.63 -8.84
N PHE A 100 -6.95 1.73 -10.01
CA PHE A 100 -6.35 1.31 -11.25
C PHE A 100 -5.56 2.47 -11.87
N VAL A 101 -4.32 2.18 -12.30
CA VAL A 101 -3.41 3.10 -12.97
C VAL A 101 -2.75 2.38 -14.14
N LEU A 102 -2.89 2.93 -15.35
CA LEU A 102 -2.07 2.56 -16.49
C LEU A 102 -0.98 3.62 -16.64
N ASP A 103 0.27 3.17 -16.65
CA ASP A 103 1.40 4.00 -17.04
C ASP A 103 1.73 3.70 -18.51
N PRO A 104 1.83 4.73 -19.38
CA PRO A 104 2.29 4.54 -20.75
C PRO A 104 3.77 4.13 -20.84
N ASN A 105 4.55 4.30 -19.77
CA ASN A 105 5.93 3.86 -19.73
C ASN A 105 5.99 2.35 -19.50
N SER A 106 6.79 1.67 -20.33
CA SER A 106 7.06 0.25 -20.14
C SER A 106 7.81 0.04 -18.83
N PHE A 107 7.66 -1.14 -18.24
CA PHE A 107 8.40 -1.54 -17.02
C PHE A 107 9.93 -1.41 -17.17
N THR A 108 10.44 -1.41 -18.41
CA THR A 108 11.85 -1.22 -18.74
C THR A 108 12.38 0.19 -18.48
N ASP A 109 11.51 1.19 -18.33
CA ASP A 109 11.88 2.61 -18.20
C ASP A 109 11.87 3.11 -16.74
N LEU A 110 11.75 2.21 -15.75
CA LEU A 110 11.60 2.54 -14.32
C LEU A 110 12.79 3.26 -13.67
N HIS A 111 13.93 3.40 -14.35
CA HIS A 111 15.08 4.15 -13.83
C HIS A 111 14.84 5.67 -13.74
N SER A 112 13.81 6.21 -14.40
CA SER A 112 13.51 7.66 -14.38
C SER A 112 12.43 8.10 -13.38
N VAL A 113 11.74 7.17 -12.70
CA VAL A 113 10.55 7.50 -11.88
C VAL A 113 10.85 7.67 -10.38
N CYS A 114 12.04 7.25 -9.89
CA CYS A 114 12.41 7.36 -8.48
C CYS A 114 13.60 8.32 -8.25
N PRO A 115 13.41 9.63 -8.10
CA PRO A 115 14.25 10.38 -7.18
C PRO A 115 13.80 10.02 -5.76
N LEU A 116 14.43 9.02 -5.15
CA LEU A 116 14.29 8.78 -3.70
C LEU A 116 14.61 10.10 -2.97
N PRO A 117 13.67 10.69 -2.19
CA PRO A 117 14.01 11.80 -1.33
C PRO A 117 14.83 11.26 -0.15
N ILE A 118 16.15 11.40 -0.28
CA ILE A 118 17.07 11.94 0.72
C ILE A 118 16.46 12.04 2.13
N PHE A 119 16.64 10.99 2.95
CA PHE A 119 16.77 11.15 4.40
C PHE A 119 17.64 10.01 4.97
N LEU A 120 18.87 9.95 4.50
CA LEU A 120 19.97 9.46 5.31
C LEU A 120 21.17 10.37 5.06
N SER A 121 21.35 11.32 5.94
CA SER A 121 22.63 12.00 6.16
C SER A 121 22.92 11.93 7.66
N PRO A 122 24.21 11.79 8.01
CA PRO A 122 24.69 11.09 9.20
C PRO A 122 24.43 11.80 10.54
#